data_AF-A7NNB5-F1
#
_entry.id   AF-A7NNB5-F1
#
_cell.length_a   1.000
_cell.length_b   1.000
_cell.length_c   1.000
_cell.angle_alpha   90.00
_cell.angle_beta   90.00
_cell.angle_gamma   90.00
#
_symmetry.space_group_name_H-M   'P 1'
#
loop_
_entity.id
_entity.type
_entity.pdbx_description
1 polymer ?
#
loop_
_entity_poly.entity_id
_entity_poly.type
_entity_poly.pdbx_seq_one_letter_code
_entity_poly.pdbx_strand_id
1 'polypeptide(L)'
;MQSLETWLGARGSMLALALDAQRDIICEHVAHKLATNYPDLCPNLPAEDPELSQQIMFQQTPQRFHTMLLAALRFRTLAIVEREYRWLWGIVQRFGVERSHLLQQVHWYFEAARTFASLSLEDLAWLRALESAIEQIVLTITSVPPTSVQPPHPSYPRLSHSA
;
A
#
# COMPACT_ATOMS: atom_id res chain seq x y z
N MET A 1 -0.20 6.55 28.97
CA MET A 1 0.07 6.45 27.52
C MET A 1 -1.23 6.19 26.80
N GLN A 2 -1.60 7.01 25.83
CA GLN A 2 -2.72 6.73 24.92
C GLN A 2 -2.29 5.61 23.95
N SER A 3 -3.19 4.69 23.59
CA SER A 3 -2.89 3.66 22.58
C SER A 3 -3.15 4.20 21.16
N LEU A 4 -2.55 3.57 20.14
CA LEU A 4 -2.77 3.93 18.74
C LEU A 4 -4.26 3.82 18.37
N GLU A 5 -4.96 2.80 18.86
CA GLU A 5 -6.41 2.63 18.65
C GLU A 5 -7.23 3.76 19.26
N THR A 6 -6.89 4.17 20.50
CA THR A 6 -7.57 5.31 21.15
C THR A 6 -7.31 6.60 20.39
N TRP A 7 -6.10 6.82 19.89
CA TRP A 7 -5.79 8.00 19.08
C TRP A 7 -6.49 7.97 17.71
N LEU A 8 -6.49 6.82 17.00
CA LEU A 8 -7.24 6.64 15.76
C LEU A 8 -8.72 6.98 15.94
N GLY A 9 -9.31 6.54 17.06
CA GLY A 9 -10.69 6.83 17.41
C GLY A 9 -10.99 8.33 17.54
N ALA A 10 -10.03 9.12 18.02
CA ALA A 10 -10.18 10.55 18.23
C ALA A 10 -9.84 11.38 16.98
N ARG A 11 -8.76 11.04 16.26
CA ARG A 11 -8.15 11.91 15.26
C ARG A 11 -8.03 11.29 13.86
N GLY A 12 -8.34 10.00 13.71
CA GLY A 12 -8.19 9.26 12.44
C GLY A 12 -8.90 9.93 11.26
N SER A 13 -10.15 10.35 11.41
CA SER A 13 -10.89 11.03 10.33
C SER A 13 -10.29 12.38 9.94
N MET A 14 -9.77 13.16 10.91
CA MET A 14 -9.13 14.44 10.62
C MET A 14 -7.80 14.25 9.88
N LEU A 15 -6.98 13.28 10.34
CA LEU A 15 -5.75 12.94 9.63
C LEU A 15 -6.05 12.43 8.22
N ALA A 16 -7.09 11.60 8.05
CA ALA A 16 -7.48 11.12 6.73
C ALA A 16 -7.79 12.29 5.78
N LEU A 17 -8.53 13.30 6.23
CA LEU A 17 -8.80 14.50 5.42
C LEU A 17 -7.52 15.28 5.08
N ALA A 18 -6.63 15.46 6.05
CA ALA A 18 -5.37 16.17 5.84
C ALA A 18 -4.46 15.47 4.82
N LEU A 19 -4.42 14.13 4.85
CA LEU A 19 -3.67 13.34 3.87
C LEU A 19 -4.32 13.36 2.49
N ASP A 20 -5.66 13.20 2.42
CA ASP A 20 -6.42 13.19 1.16
C ASP A 20 -6.29 14.53 0.41
N ALA A 21 -6.24 15.65 1.13
CA ALA A 21 -5.98 16.98 0.57
C ALA A 21 -4.61 17.10 -0.12
N GLN A 22 -3.66 16.22 0.20
CA GLN A 22 -2.30 16.18 -0.39
C GLN A 22 -2.07 14.90 -1.20
N ARG A 23 -3.14 14.18 -1.57
CA ARG A 23 -3.07 12.88 -2.24
C ARG A 23 -2.14 12.90 -3.44
N ASP A 24 -2.36 13.85 -4.35
CA ASP A 24 -1.68 13.87 -5.66
C ASP A 24 -0.17 14.06 -5.48
N ILE A 25 0.26 15.07 -4.71
CA ILE A 25 1.68 15.35 -4.48
C ILE A 25 2.37 14.24 -3.69
N ILE A 26 1.70 13.63 -2.71
CA ILE A 26 2.24 12.49 -1.96
C ILE A 26 2.42 11.30 -2.90
N CYS A 27 1.40 10.96 -3.70
CA CYS A 27 1.46 9.79 -4.57
C CYS A 27 2.47 9.96 -5.70
N GLU A 28 2.54 11.15 -6.31
CA GLU A 28 3.52 11.47 -7.34
C GLU A 28 4.96 11.36 -6.80
N HIS A 29 5.21 11.88 -5.60
CA HIS A 29 6.53 11.79 -4.97
C HIS A 29 6.97 10.33 -4.77
N VAL A 30 6.07 9.48 -4.26
CA VAL A 30 6.37 8.05 -4.06
C VAL A 30 6.54 7.31 -5.39
N ALA A 31 5.70 7.60 -6.39
CA ALA A 31 5.82 7.02 -7.73
C ALA A 31 7.17 7.35 -8.37
N HIS A 32 7.62 8.60 -8.25
CA HIS A 32 8.92 9.02 -8.74
C HIS A 32 10.08 8.31 -8.04
N LYS A 33 9.99 8.14 -6.71
CA LYS A 33 10.99 7.36 -5.95
C LYS A 33 11.00 5.89 -6.36
N LEU A 34 9.85 5.25 -6.57
CA LEU A 34 9.76 3.87 -7.07
C LEU A 34 10.45 3.73 -8.43
N ALA A 35 10.11 4.58 -9.39
CA ALA A 35 10.69 4.54 -10.74
C ALA A 35 12.21 4.78 -10.74
N THR A 36 12.69 5.70 -9.90
CA THR A 36 14.12 6.05 -9.84
C THR A 36 14.96 4.97 -9.16
N ASN A 37 14.46 4.38 -8.06
CA ASN A 37 15.25 3.46 -7.25
C ASN A 37 15.07 1.99 -7.64
N TYR A 38 13.95 1.66 -8.29
CA TYR A 38 13.62 0.29 -8.69
C TYR A 38 13.20 0.21 -10.18
N PRO A 39 14.03 0.69 -11.12
CA PRO A 39 13.68 0.72 -12.54
C PRO A 39 13.45 -0.67 -13.15
N ASP A 40 13.98 -1.72 -12.52
CA ASP A 40 13.87 -3.11 -13.00
C ASP A 40 12.72 -3.89 -12.33
N LEU A 41 11.91 -3.25 -11.47
CA LEU A 41 10.79 -3.90 -10.80
C LEU A 41 9.67 -4.25 -11.81
N CYS A 42 8.97 -5.37 -11.64
CA CYS A 42 7.95 -5.85 -12.58
C CYS A 42 8.48 -6.16 -14.01
N PRO A 43 9.59 -6.90 -14.17
CA PRO A 43 10.26 -7.08 -15.46
C PRO A 43 9.48 -7.94 -16.49
N ASN A 44 8.39 -8.58 -16.09
CA ASN A 44 7.65 -9.56 -16.90
C ASN A 44 6.15 -9.23 -17.02
N LEU A 45 5.79 -7.93 -17.12
CA LEU A 45 4.39 -7.57 -17.34
C LEU A 45 3.95 -8.08 -18.72
N PRO A 46 2.92 -8.94 -18.82
CA PRO A 46 2.41 -9.42 -20.09
C PRO A 46 1.61 -8.29 -20.74
N ALA A 47 2.30 -7.41 -21.46
CA ALA A 47 1.71 -6.27 -22.13
C ALA A 47 2.36 -6.06 -23.49
N GLU A 48 1.58 -5.49 -24.41
CA GLU A 48 2.08 -5.01 -25.70
C GLU A 48 3.15 -3.91 -25.51
N ASP A 49 3.05 -3.16 -24.40
CA ASP A 49 4.03 -2.17 -23.94
C ASP A 49 4.37 -2.40 -22.45
N PRO A 50 5.48 -3.12 -22.18
CA PRO A 50 5.94 -3.39 -20.81
C PRO A 50 6.37 -2.15 -20.05
N GLU A 51 6.95 -1.14 -20.72
CA GLU A 51 7.44 0.09 -20.10
C GLU A 51 6.27 0.96 -19.62
N LEU A 52 5.26 1.15 -20.48
CA LEU A 52 4.04 1.85 -20.11
C LEU A 52 3.31 1.14 -18.96
N SER A 53 3.25 -0.19 -19.00
CA SER A 53 2.63 -0.99 -17.95
C SER A 53 3.35 -0.85 -16.60
N GLN A 54 4.67 -0.79 -16.63
CA GLN A 54 5.49 -0.55 -15.44
C GLN A 54 5.26 0.86 -14.88
N GLN A 55 5.23 1.88 -15.74
CA GLN A 55 4.93 3.26 -15.33
C GLN A 55 3.55 3.37 -14.67
N ILE A 56 2.52 2.75 -15.27
CA ILE A 56 1.17 2.69 -14.69
C ILE A 56 1.21 2.01 -13.32
N MET A 57 1.97 0.92 -13.16
CA MET A 57 2.12 0.23 -11.88
C MET A 57 2.76 1.12 -10.81
N PHE A 58 3.82 1.86 -11.16
CA PHE A 58 4.46 2.80 -10.23
C PHE A 58 3.54 3.96 -9.85
N GLN A 59 2.67 4.42 -10.73
CA GLN A 59 1.66 5.43 -10.42
C GLN A 59 0.52 4.89 -9.55
N GLN A 60 0.03 3.68 -9.84
CA GLN A 60 -1.10 3.09 -9.11
C GLN A 60 -0.73 2.58 -7.73
N THR A 61 0.50 2.10 -7.53
CA THR A 61 0.97 1.55 -6.25
C THR A 61 0.77 2.51 -5.07
N PRO A 62 1.27 3.76 -5.10
CA PRO A 62 1.06 4.70 -4.01
C PRO A 62 -0.40 5.13 -3.88
N GLN A 63 -1.19 5.20 -4.96
CA GLN A 63 -2.61 5.53 -4.89
C GLN A 63 -3.43 4.45 -4.17
N ARG A 64 -3.12 3.16 -4.41
CA ARG A 64 -3.75 2.04 -3.71
C ARG A 64 -3.40 2.05 -2.23
N PHE A 65 -2.13 2.28 -1.90
CA PHE A 65 -1.70 2.41 -0.51
C PHE A 65 -2.36 3.60 0.19
N HIS A 66 -2.44 4.75 -0.47
CA HIS A 66 -3.13 5.95 0.03
C HIS A 66 -4.59 5.63 0.38
N THR A 67 -5.32 5.01 -0.56
CA THR A 67 -6.73 4.65 -0.38
C THR A 67 -6.92 3.67 0.80
N MET A 68 -6.06 2.66 0.89
CA MET A 68 -6.04 1.70 2.00
C MET A 68 -5.79 2.41 3.34
N LEU A 69 -4.82 3.32 3.40
CA LEU A 69 -4.50 4.07 4.61
C LEU A 69 -5.67 4.96 5.04
N LEU A 70 -6.30 5.68 4.10
CA LEU A 70 -7.49 6.47 4.40
C LEU A 70 -8.63 5.62 4.95
N ALA A 71 -8.83 4.42 4.41
CA ALA A 71 -9.82 3.47 4.92
C ALA A 71 -9.46 3.06 6.36
N ALA A 72 -8.22 2.66 6.63
CA ALA A 72 -7.75 2.29 7.96
C ALA A 72 -7.96 3.42 8.99
N LEU A 73 -7.68 4.67 8.60
CA LEU A 73 -7.89 5.85 9.43
C LEU A 73 -9.38 6.13 9.69
N ARG A 74 -10.22 6.06 8.66
CA ARG A 74 -11.67 6.32 8.75
C ARG A 74 -12.40 5.24 9.55
N PHE A 75 -12.03 3.98 9.36
CA PHE A 75 -12.58 2.84 10.11
C PHE A 75 -11.87 2.58 11.44
N ARG A 76 -10.83 3.37 11.77
CA ARG A 76 -10.10 3.33 13.05
C ARG A 76 -9.51 1.95 13.34
N THR A 77 -9.01 1.28 12.31
CA THR A 77 -8.48 -0.08 12.42
C THR A 77 -7.35 -0.32 11.44
N LEU A 78 -6.31 -1.04 11.88
CA LEU A 78 -5.24 -1.52 11.00
C LEU A 78 -5.51 -2.89 10.40
N ALA A 79 -6.63 -3.54 10.75
CA ALA A 79 -7.00 -4.83 10.20
C ALA A 79 -7.16 -4.80 8.66
N ILE A 80 -7.55 -3.64 8.11
CA ILE A 80 -7.62 -3.42 6.66
C ILE A 80 -6.21 -3.50 6.06
N VAL A 81 -5.24 -2.80 6.65
CA VAL A 81 -3.84 -2.80 6.18
C VAL A 81 -3.27 -4.21 6.22
N GLU A 82 -3.49 -4.92 7.33
CA GLU A 82 -3.03 -6.30 7.48
C GLU A 82 -3.62 -7.24 6.43
N ARG A 83 -4.95 -7.16 6.21
CA ARG A 83 -5.63 -7.96 5.18
C ARG A 83 -5.07 -7.70 3.78
N GLU A 84 -4.92 -6.43 3.41
CA GLU A 84 -4.43 -6.04 2.09
C GLU A 84 -2.99 -6.52 1.87
N TYR A 85 -2.11 -6.38 2.86
CA TYR A 85 -0.74 -6.88 2.73
C TYR A 85 -0.65 -8.41 2.65
N ARG A 86 -1.53 -9.16 3.34
CA ARG A 86 -1.57 -10.63 3.21
C ARG A 86 -1.94 -11.04 1.78
N TRP A 87 -2.94 -10.39 1.21
CA TRP A 87 -3.34 -10.64 -0.18
C TRP A 87 -2.25 -10.21 -1.17
N LEU A 88 -1.71 -9.00 -1.00
CA LEU A 88 -0.66 -8.43 -1.85
C LEU A 88 0.57 -9.34 -1.88
N TRP A 89 1.04 -9.79 -0.71
CA TRP A 89 2.25 -10.62 -0.60
C TRP A 89 2.13 -11.94 -1.34
N GLY A 90 0.94 -12.55 -1.38
CA GLY A 90 0.68 -13.76 -2.16
C GLY A 90 0.79 -13.57 -3.69
N ILE A 91 0.86 -12.33 -4.17
CA ILE A 91 0.86 -12.00 -5.61
C ILE A 91 2.19 -11.36 -6.03
N VAL A 92 2.68 -10.38 -5.29
CA VAL A 92 3.70 -9.45 -5.80
C VAL A 92 5.09 -10.05 -6.00
N GLN A 93 5.39 -11.15 -5.31
CA GLN A 93 6.69 -11.81 -5.45
C GLN A 93 6.99 -12.29 -6.88
N ARG A 94 5.95 -12.70 -7.63
CA ARG A 94 6.12 -13.12 -9.04
C ARG A 94 6.54 -11.99 -9.97
N PHE A 95 6.47 -10.75 -9.50
CA PHE A 95 6.89 -9.54 -10.19
C PHE A 95 8.22 -8.99 -9.66
N GLY A 96 8.96 -9.77 -8.86
CA GLY A 96 10.25 -9.35 -8.29
C GLY A 96 10.13 -8.41 -7.10
N VAL A 97 8.93 -8.27 -6.51
CA VAL A 97 8.72 -7.43 -5.33
C VAL A 97 9.18 -8.17 -4.08
N GLU A 98 10.17 -7.60 -3.40
CA GLU A 98 10.70 -8.09 -2.14
C GLU A 98 10.13 -7.33 -0.95
N ARG A 99 10.34 -7.87 0.26
CA ARG A 99 9.98 -7.21 1.53
C ARG A 99 10.57 -5.80 1.63
N SER A 100 11.83 -5.63 1.21
CA SER A 100 12.54 -4.35 1.21
C SER A 100 11.78 -3.28 0.41
N HIS A 101 11.25 -3.64 -0.77
CA HIS A 101 10.48 -2.73 -1.61
C HIS A 101 9.17 -2.27 -0.94
N LEU A 102 8.46 -3.18 -0.27
CA LEU A 102 7.24 -2.84 0.46
C LEU A 102 7.52 -1.89 1.63
N LEU A 103 8.56 -2.19 2.42
CA LEU A 103 8.98 -1.32 3.53
C LEU A 103 9.41 0.06 3.02
N GLN A 104 10.16 0.10 1.93
CA GLN A 104 10.63 1.36 1.38
C GLN A 104 9.48 2.22 0.83
N GLN A 105 8.48 1.60 0.20
CA GLN A 105 7.27 2.30 -0.25
C GLN A 105 6.51 2.89 0.94
N VAL A 106 6.33 2.14 2.03
CA VAL A 106 5.71 2.63 3.27
C VAL A 106 6.48 3.84 3.79
N HIS A 107 7.80 3.71 3.91
CA HIS A 107 8.66 4.78 4.39
C HIS A 107 8.55 6.06 3.55
N TRP A 108 8.67 5.94 2.23
CA TRP A 108 8.57 7.10 1.34
C TRP A 108 7.20 7.76 1.36
N TYR A 109 6.12 6.98 1.52
CA TYR A 109 4.80 7.55 1.68
C TYR A 109 4.71 8.40 2.95
N PHE A 110 5.18 7.88 4.07
CA PHE A 110 5.11 8.60 5.35
C PHE A 110 6.09 9.79 5.40
N GLU A 111 7.25 9.69 4.75
CA GLU A 111 8.15 10.81 4.49
C GLU A 111 7.47 11.93 3.69
N ALA A 112 6.81 11.58 2.58
CA ALA A 112 6.06 12.54 1.76
C ALA A 112 4.89 13.15 2.54
N ALA A 113 4.14 12.34 3.30
CA ALA A 113 3.04 12.81 4.14
C ALA A 113 3.51 13.83 5.19
N ARG A 114 4.65 13.59 5.86
CA ARG A 114 5.24 14.56 6.80
C ARG A 114 5.70 15.84 6.13
N THR A 115 6.09 15.77 4.86
CA THR A 115 6.65 16.90 4.11
C THR A 115 5.56 17.79 3.54
N PHE A 116 4.49 17.19 2.99
CA PHE A 116 3.46 17.92 2.24
C PHE A 116 2.19 18.19 3.05
N ALA A 117 1.83 17.34 4.01
CA ALA A 117 0.66 17.58 4.84
C ALA A 117 0.97 18.58 5.96
N SER A 118 0.14 19.62 6.06
CA SER A 118 0.19 20.58 7.18
C SER A 118 -0.36 19.91 8.45
N LEU A 119 0.52 19.28 9.22
CA LEU A 119 0.17 18.50 10.41
C LEU A 119 0.65 19.17 11.69
N SER A 120 -0.10 18.98 12.78
CA SER A 120 0.35 19.39 14.12
C SER A 120 1.54 18.53 14.58
N LEU A 121 2.32 19.02 15.55
CA LEU A 121 3.40 18.22 16.17
C LEU A 121 2.88 16.90 16.75
N GLU A 122 1.67 16.92 17.31
CA GLU A 122 1.03 15.73 17.85
C GLU A 122 0.68 14.74 16.72
N ASP A 123 0.09 15.23 15.61
CA ASP A 123 -0.19 14.38 14.44
C ASP A 123 1.07 13.79 13.82
N LEU A 124 2.18 14.55 13.77
CA LEU A 124 3.46 14.06 13.27
C LEU A 124 4.00 12.89 14.12
N ALA A 125 3.88 12.98 15.45
CA ALA A 125 4.30 11.90 16.35
C ALA A 125 3.47 10.62 16.12
N TRP A 126 2.16 10.78 15.98
CA TRP A 126 1.27 9.66 15.71
C TRP A 126 1.38 9.09 14.30
N LEU A 127 1.71 9.93 13.32
CA LEU A 127 2.00 9.51 11.97
C LEU A 127 3.25 8.60 11.93
N ARG A 128 4.28 8.88 12.75
CA ARG A 128 5.43 7.98 12.93
C ARG A 128 5.04 6.67 13.62
N ALA A 129 4.19 6.74 14.65
CA ALA A 129 3.69 5.53 15.31
C ALA A 129 2.88 4.64 14.35
N LEU A 130 2.11 5.27 13.46
CA LEU A 130 1.34 4.59 12.41
C LEU A 130 2.26 3.96 11.35
N GLU A 131 3.30 4.67 10.89
CA GLU A 131 4.34 4.14 10.02
C GLU A 131 4.95 2.87 10.61
N SER A 132 5.46 2.95 11.86
CA SER A 132 6.05 1.80 12.53
C SER A 132 5.08 0.63 12.70
N ALA A 133 3.80 0.90 12.99
CA ALA A 133 2.79 -0.17 13.10
C ALA A 133 2.56 -0.87 11.74
N ILE A 134 2.52 -0.12 10.64
CA ILE A 134 2.37 -0.68 9.29
C ILE A 134 3.65 -1.44 8.86
N GLU A 135 4.83 -0.93 9.18
CA GLU A 135 6.09 -1.64 8.97
C GLU A 135 6.11 -2.98 9.70
N GLN A 136 5.67 -3.02 10.96
CA GLN A 136 5.55 -4.28 11.71
C GLN A 136 4.57 -5.25 11.05
N ILE A 137 3.43 -4.77 10.54
CA ILE A 137 2.50 -5.59 9.76
C ILE A 137 3.19 -6.20 8.54
N VAL A 138 3.93 -5.39 7.77
CA VAL A 138 4.69 -5.86 6.60
C VAL A 138 5.71 -6.91 7.02
N LEU A 139 6.49 -6.66 8.08
CA LEU A 139 7.49 -7.59 8.60
C LEU A 139 6.84 -8.92 9.03
N THR A 140 5.74 -8.88 9.78
CA THR A 140 5.03 -10.08 10.22
C THR A 140 4.51 -10.89 9.04
N ILE A 141 3.81 -10.25 8.10
CA ILE A 141 3.21 -10.94 6.95
C ILE A 141 4.28 -11.56 6.05
N THR A 142 5.36 -10.83 5.82
CA THR A 142 6.43 -11.27 4.91
C THR A 142 7.43 -12.22 5.59
N SER A 143 7.36 -12.43 6.90
CA SER A 143 8.21 -13.38 7.65
C SER A 143 7.93 -14.83 7.28
N VAL A 144 6.71 -15.12 6.83
CA VAL A 144 6.29 -16.43 6.35
C VAL A 144 6.34 -16.43 4.83
N PRO A 145 7.02 -17.40 4.18
CA PRO A 145 6.92 -17.58 2.73
C PRO A 145 5.45 -17.75 2.36
N PRO A 146 4.92 -17.06 1.34
CA PRO A 146 3.52 -17.22 1.00
C PRO A 146 3.28 -18.68 0.64
N THR A 147 2.37 -19.31 1.38
CA THR A 147 1.78 -20.58 0.96
C THR A 147 1.22 -20.34 -0.44
N SER A 148 1.44 -21.23 -1.38
CA SER A 148 0.89 -21.13 -2.74
C SER A 148 -0.64 -21.12 -2.66
N VAL A 149 -1.23 -19.95 -2.41
CA VAL A 149 -2.67 -19.75 -2.45
C VAL A 149 -3.03 -19.71 -3.91
N GLN A 150 -3.39 -20.88 -4.43
CA GLN A 150 -4.08 -20.96 -5.70
C GLN A 150 -5.35 -20.10 -5.56
N PRO A 151 -5.52 -19.05 -6.38
CA PRO A 151 -6.73 -18.24 -6.32
C PRO A 151 -7.94 -19.17 -6.53
N PRO A 152 -9.08 -18.93 -5.88
CA PRO A 152 -10.28 -19.72 -6.12
C PRO A 152 -10.56 -19.70 -7.63
N HIS A 153 -10.51 -20.87 -8.27
CA HIS A 153 -10.90 -21.00 -9.66
C HIS A 153 -12.37 -20.58 -9.78
N PRO A 154 -12.70 -19.57 -10.58
CA PRO A 154 -14.10 -19.28 -10.84
C PRO A 154 -14.66 -20.44 -11.68
N SER A 155 -15.55 -21.22 -11.08
CA SER A 155 -16.34 -22.26 -11.74
C SER A 155 -17.38 -21.58 -12.62
N TYR A 156 -16.98 -21.07 -13.78
CA TYR A 156 -17.95 -20.66 -14.79
C TYR A 156 -18.49 -21.92 -15.48
N PRO A 157 -19.82 -22.19 -15.44
CA PRO A 157 -20.39 -23.26 -16.25
C PRO A 157 -20.16 -22.93 -17.72
N ARG A 158 -19.53 -23.85 -18.46
CA ARG A 158 -19.43 -23.75 -19.92
C ARG A 158 -20.85 -23.80 -20.47
N LEU A 159 -21.31 -22.70 -21.05
CA LEU A 159 -22.48 -22.73 -21.92
C LEU A 159 -22.07 -23.49 -23.19
N SER A 160 -22.55 -24.72 -23.28
CA SER A 160 -22.49 -25.53 -24.50
C SER A 160 -23.36 -24.85 -25.55
N HIS A 161 -22.74 -24.12 -26.48
CA HIS A 161 -23.40 -23.78 -27.73
C HIS A 161 -23.36 -25.03 -28.62
N SER A 162 -24.47 -25.75 -28.65
CA SER A 162 -24.74 -26.71 -29.73
C SER A 162 -25.20 -25.93 -30.96
N ALA A 163 -24.50 -26.15 -32.07
CA ALA A 163 -24.92 -25.81 -33.42
C ALA A 163 -26.08 -26.71 -33.88
#